data_AF-A0A6A6UVV8-F1
#
_entry.id   AF-A0A6A6UVV8-F1
#
_cell.length_a   1.000
_cell.length_b   1.000
_cell.length_c   1.000
_cell.angle_alpha   90.00
_cell.angle_beta   90.00
_cell.angle_gamma   90.00
#
_symmetry.space_group_name_H-M   'P 1'
#
loop_
_entity.id
_entity.type
_entity.pdbx_description
1 polymer ?
#
loop_
_entity_poly.entity_id
_entity_poly.type
_entity_poly.pdbx_seq_one_letter_code
_entity_poly.pdbx_strand_id
1 'polypeptide(L)' 'MRIHANLPKNLSHELYRTAAYILNRTPTETLGWKTPYEKVWGRKPLVAHKPWKG' A
#
# COMPACT_ATOMS: atom_id res chain seq x y z
N MET A 1 5.75 -1.90 13.53
CA MET A 1 5.18 -0.61 13.09
C MET A 1 4.28 0.07 14.12
N ARG A 2 3.13 -0.50 14.55
CA ARG A 2 2.21 0.21 15.49
C ARG A 2 2.84 0.62 16.83
N ILE A 3 3.53 -0.30 17.51
CA ILE A 3 4.17 -0.06 18.82
C ILE A 3 5.31 0.96 18.67
N HIS A 4 6.16 0.76 17.67
CA HIS A 4 7.28 1.68 17.38
C HIS A 4 6.84 3.08 16.97
N ALA A 5 5.67 3.23 16.35
CA ALA A 5 5.10 4.53 15.97
C ALA A 5 4.21 5.14 17.08
N ASN A 6 4.09 4.49 18.24
CA ASN A 6 3.22 4.87 19.35
C ASN A 6 1.75 5.13 18.92
N LEU A 7 1.25 4.38 17.92
CA LEU A 7 -0.11 4.59 17.42
C LEU A 7 -1.15 3.99 18.38
N PRO A 8 -2.25 4.73 18.67
CA PRO A 8 -3.32 4.24 19.51
C PRO A 8 -4.01 3.01 18.91
N LYS A 9 -4.52 2.13 19.79
CA LYS A 9 -5.07 0.82 19.39
C LYS A 9 -6.26 0.92 18.43
N ASN A 10 -7.06 1.98 18.53
CA ASN A 10 -8.20 2.24 17.65
C ASN A 10 -7.80 2.44 16.18
N LEU A 11 -6.58 2.88 15.90
CA LEU A 11 -6.06 3.04 14.54
C LEU A 11 -5.39 1.78 13.98
N SER A 12 -5.41 0.68 14.73
CA SER A 12 -4.77 -0.58 14.29
C SER A 12 -5.31 -1.07 12.94
N HIS A 13 -6.63 -1.05 12.74
CA HIS A 13 -7.24 -1.45 11.47
C HIS A 13 -6.75 -0.61 10.28
N GLU A 14 -6.72 0.71 10.42
CA GLU A 14 -6.27 1.61 9.37
C GLU A 14 -4.78 1.44 9.08
N LEU A 15 -3.98 1.20 10.12
CA LEU A 15 -2.56 0.89 9.99
C LEU A 15 -2.34 -0.42 9.22
N TYR A 16 -3.09 -1.50 9.51
CA TYR A 16 -2.98 -2.75 8.76
C TYR A 16 -3.39 -2.57 7.29
N ARG A 17 -4.48 -1.85 7.03
CA ARG A 17 -4.93 -1.55 5.66
C ARG A 17 -3.87 -0.76 4.89
N THR A 18 -3.30 0.27 5.52
CA THR A 18 -2.25 1.10 4.93
C THR A 18 -0.97 0.29 4.66
N ALA A 19 -0.55 -0.55 5.62
CA ALA A 19 0.60 -1.42 5.43
C ALA A 19 0.41 -2.39 4.27
N ALA A 20 -0.76 -3.05 4.19
CA ALA A 20 -1.09 -3.94 3.08
C ALA A 20 -1.15 -3.19 1.73
N TYR A 21 -1.70 -1.97 1.73
CA TYR A 21 -1.76 -1.13 0.54
C TYR A 21 -0.36 -0.78 0.02
N ILE A 22 0.53 -0.35 0.91
CA ILE A 22 1.93 -0.03 0.58
C ILE A 22 2.63 -1.30 0.05
N LEU A 23 2.57 -2.41 0.80
CA LEU A 23 3.21 -3.67 0.41
C LEU A 23 2.77 -4.15 -0.98
N ASN A 24 1.47 -4.06 -1.28
CA ASN A 24 0.95 -4.47 -2.59
C ASN A 24 1.40 -3.57 -3.74
N ARG A 25 1.84 -2.33 -3.46
CA ARG A 25 2.25 -1.35 -4.48
C ARG A 25 3.75 -1.02 -4.46
N THR A 26 4.53 -1.61 -3.57
CA THR A 26 5.99 -1.46 -3.54
C THR A 26 6.65 -2.52 -4.43
N PRO A 27 7.53 -2.13 -5.37
CA PRO A 27 8.33 -3.07 -6.14
C PRO A 27 9.11 -4.02 -5.23
N THR A 28 9.05 -5.31 -5.53
CA THR A 28 9.78 -6.33 -4.76
C THR A 28 10.80 -7.01 -5.66
N GLU A 29 12.05 -7.12 -5.20
CA GLU A 29 13.15 -7.69 -5.97
C GLU A 29 12.86 -9.13 -6.42
N THR A 30 12.33 -9.96 -5.52
CA THR A 30 11.95 -11.36 -5.81
C THR A 30 10.88 -11.50 -6.89
N LEU A 31 10.15 -10.42 -7.19
CA LEU A 31 9.15 -10.37 -8.26
C LEU A 31 9.71 -9.79 -9.57
N GLY A 32 11.03 -9.58 -9.65
CA GLY A 32 11.71 -8.93 -10.76
C GLY A 32 11.42 -7.43 -10.79
N TRP A 33 11.47 -6.78 -9.62
CA TRP A 33 11.12 -5.36 -9.42
C TRP A 33 9.69 -4.99 -9.85
N LYS A 34 8.78 -5.97 -9.90
CA LYS A 34 7.34 -5.75 -10.03
C LYS A 34 6.70 -5.67 -8.65
N THR A 35 5.58 -4.98 -8.58
CA THR A 35 4.70 -4.94 -7.40
C THR A 35 3.88 -6.24 -7.30
N PRO A 36 3.49 -6.68 -6.10
CA PRO A 36 2.50 -7.76 -5.96
C PRO A 36 1.20 -7.46 -6.73
N TYR A 37 0.79 -6.19 -6.78
CA TYR A 37 -0.36 -5.77 -7.58
C TYR A 37 -0.20 -6.11 -9.07
N GLU A 38 0.93 -5.74 -9.68
CA GLU A 38 1.16 -6.06 -11.09
C GLU A 38 1.17 -7.56 -11.36
N LYS A 39 1.65 -8.38 -10.41
CA LYS A 39 1.65 -9.84 -10.55
C LYS A 39 0.25 -10.43 -10.51
N VAL A 40 -0.64 -9.92 -9.66
CA VAL A 40 -2.01 -10.43 -9.51
C VAL A 40 -2.92 -9.94 -10.63
N TRP A 41 -2.83 -8.64 -10.98
CA TRP A 41 -3.78 -8.01 -11.91
C TRP A 41 -3.24 -7.80 -13.32
N GLY A 42 -1.96 -8.09 -13.58
CA GLY A 42 -1.34 -7.96 -14.90
C GLY A 42 -1.19 -6.51 -15.40
N ARG A 43 -1.45 -5.52 -14.55
CA ARG A 43 -1.38 -4.08 -14.89
C ARG A 43 -0.80 -3.27 -13.73
N LYS A 44 -0.23 -2.10 -14.05
CA LYS A 44 0.30 -1.19 -13.03
C LYS A 44 -0.81 -0.65 -12.11
N PRO A 45 -0.54 -0.42 -10.81
CA PRO A 45 -1.50 0.23 -9.94
C PRO A 45 -1.76 1.67 -10.42
N LEU A 46 -3.02 2.08 -10.49
CA LEU A 46 -3.39 3.46 -10.78
C LEU A 46 -2.97 4.36 -9.60
N VAL A 47 -1.99 5.22 -9.83
CA VAL A 47 -1.59 6.30 -8.91
C VAL A 47 -2.26 7.60 -9.39
N ALA A 48 -3.58 7.60 -9.50
CA ALA A 48 -4.31 8.81 -9.85
C ALA A 48 -4.48 9.66 -8.59
N HIS A 49 -3.78 10.80 -8.53
CA HIS A 49 -4.24 11.92 -7.70
C HIS A 49 -5.50 12.45 -8.37
N LYS A 50 -6.69 12.22 -7.80
CA LYS A 50 -7.89 12.93 -8.27
C LYS A 50 -7.72 14.39 -7.82
N PRO A 51 -7.55 15.37 -8.72
CA PRO A 51 -7.70 16.76 -8.30
C PRO A 51 -9.14 16.92 -7.80
N TRP A 52 -9.28 17.50 -6.62
CA TRP A 52 -10.57 17.88 -6.07
C TRP A 52 -11.28 18.79 -7.08
N LYS A 53 -12.47 18.38 -7.55
CA LYS A 53 -13.35 19.22 -8.35
C LYS A 53 -14.34 19.87 -7.38
N GLY A 54 -13.97 21.04 -6.88
CA GLY A 54 -14.92 22.01 -6.36
C GLY A 54 -15.70 22.68 -7.47
#